data_AF-A0A7J7PQJ2-F1
#
_entry.id   AF-A0A7J7PQJ2-F1
#
_cell.length_a   1.000
_cell.length_b   1.000
_cell.length_c   1.000
_cell.angle_alpha   90.00
_cell.angle_beta   90.00
_cell.angle_gamma   90.00
#
_symmetry.space_group_name_H-M   'P 1'
#
loop_
_entity.id
_entity.type
_entity.pdbx_description
1 polymer ?
#
loop_
_entity_poly.entity_id
_entity_poly.type
_entity_poly.pdbx_seq_one_letter_code
_entity_poly.pdbx_strand_id
1 'polypeptide(L)'
;MSRNYMAYLNDPLAIRSWNPSECNGGGPRVVSDDHKLMWPQRKFDLCGEPADKDPKRWNYPRTPSETYVAGQPVPVHQTITANHEGRMMIRLCPLNATSENYEEVCQILPRNGCKGPHCIHWTLPPGQGLDKRKRPLIPAYQHRSFSWYVFQSSDDFNEVPTYVLDYKLPDGFTCEHCILHWYWLTGNTCNPSCDQSDPLYPNCNRKSMGYCGESSKPDKYPEEFWSCSDIKIVAK
;
A
#
# COMPACT_ATOMS: atom_id res chain seq x y z
N MET A 1 11.33 3.90 6.10
CA MET A 1 11.60 2.69 5.28
C MET A 1 10.69 1.56 5.71
N SER A 2 10.21 0.71 4.80
CA SER A 2 9.33 -0.40 5.19
C SER A 2 10.10 -1.62 5.67
N ARG A 3 9.49 -2.41 6.56
CA ARG A 3 10.12 -3.56 7.23
C ARG A 3 10.60 -4.62 6.24
N ASN A 4 9.79 -4.93 5.22
CA ASN A 4 10.14 -5.84 4.14
C ASN A 4 11.35 -5.36 3.31
N TYR A 5 11.47 -4.05 3.07
CA TYR A 5 12.61 -3.50 2.33
C TYR A 5 13.88 -3.40 3.18
N MET A 6 13.74 -3.05 4.47
CA MET A 6 14.85 -3.17 5.44
C MET A 6 15.37 -4.61 5.48
N ALA A 7 14.47 -5.60 5.47
CA ALA A 7 14.80 -7.02 5.44
C ALA A 7 15.54 -7.47 4.18
N TYR A 8 15.37 -6.74 3.07
CA TYR A 8 16.08 -7.00 1.82
C TYR A 8 17.48 -6.37 1.81
N LEU A 9 17.61 -5.13 2.30
CA LEU A 9 18.89 -4.42 2.31
C LEU A 9 19.85 -4.96 3.38
N ASN A 10 19.46 -4.81 4.65
CA ASN A 10 20.21 -5.26 5.81
C ASN A 10 19.35 -5.09 7.05
N ASP A 11 18.82 -6.19 7.57
CA ASP A 11 17.93 -6.18 8.73
C ASP A 11 18.69 -6.28 10.04
N PRO A 12 18.51 -5.35 11.00
CA PRO A 12 19.06 -5.48 12.35
C PRO A 12 18.60 -6.75 13.08
N LEU A 13 17.45 -7.32 12.72
CA LEU A 13 16.93 -8.56 13.29
C LEU A 13 17.42 -9.82 12.55
N ALA A 14 18.34 -9.68 11.58
CA ALA A 14 18.83 -10.76 10.72
C ALA A 14 17.72 -11.54 9.96
N ILE A 15 16.56 -10.89 9.77
CA ILE A 15 15.46 -11.41 8.96
C ILE A 15 15.73 -11.05 7.50
N ARG A 16 15.89 -12.06 6.64
CA ARG A 16 16.14 -11.84 5.21
C ARG A 16 14.86 -11.86 4.38
N SER A 17 14.69 -10.85 3.54
CA SER A 17 13.73 -10.84 2.43
C SER A 17 14.47 -10.96 1.11
N TRP A 18 13.97 -11.79 0.20
CA TRP A 18 14.48 -11.90 -1.17
C TRP A 18 13.57 -11.20 -2.18
N ASN A 19 12.29 -11.10 -1.85
CA ASN A 19 11.26 -10.53 -2.70
C ASN A 19 10.48 -9.46 -1.91
N PRO A 20 11.08 -8.32 -1.53
CA PRO A 20 10.39 -7.35 -0.69
C PRO A 20 9.18 -6.72 -1.40
N SER A 21 9.07 -6.77 -2.73
CA SER A 21 7.88 -6.31 -3.45
C SER A 21 6.69 -7.27 -3.42
N GLU A 22 6.84 -8.50 -2.91
CA GLU A 22 5.81 -9.55 -2.96
C GLU A 22 5.08 -9.71 -1.62
N CYS A 23 4.78 -8.60 -0.95
CA CYS A 23 4.04 -8.61 0.32
C CYS A 23 2.51 -8.72 0.08
N ASN A 24 2.09 -9.74 -0.68
CA ASN A 24 0.73 -9.93 -1.17
C ASN A 24 -0.07 -11.01 -0.42
N GLY A 25 0.34 -11.36 0.81
CA GLY A 25 -0.37 -12.35 1.62
C GLY A 25 -0.39 -13.77 1.03
N GLY A 26 0.50 -14.09 0.09
CA GLY A 26 0.51 -15.36 -0.64
C GLY A 26 -0.36 -15.36 -1.91
N GLY A 27 -0.87 -14.20 -2.31
CA GLY A 27 -1.64 -13.99 -3.53
C GLY A 27 -3.13 -14.30 -3.40
N PRO A 28 -3.92 -14.03 -4.46
CA PRO A 28 -5.39 -14.06 -4.41
C PRO A 28 -5.98 -15.35 -3.87
N ARG A 29 -5.40 -16.51 -4.25
CA ARG A 29 -5.89 -17.82 -3.81
C ARG A 29 -5.77 -18.01 -2.30
N VAL A 30 -4.64 -17.60 -1.70
CA VAL A 30 -4.41 -17.74 -0.25
C VAL A 30 -5.27 -16.75 0.52
N VAL A 31 -5.28 -15.49 0.10
CA VAL A 31 -6.00 -14.40 0.77
C VAL A 31 -7.52 -14.64 0.73
N SER A 32 -8.06 -15.20 -0.36
CA SER A 32 -9.49 -15.48 -0.51
C SER A 32 -9.95 -16.83 0.04
N ASP A 33 -9.08 -17.59 0.70
CA ASP A 33 -9.36 -18.98 1.12
C ASP A 33 -9.84 -19.88 -0.04
N ASP A 34 -9.06 -19.94 -1.11
CA ASP A 34 -9.39 -20.67 -2.33
C ASP A 34 -10.70 -20.17 -2.98
N HIS A 35 -10.84 -18.84 -3.07
CA HIS A 35 -12.01 -18.14 -3.62
C HIS A 35 -13.33 -18.35 -2.87
N LYS A 36 -13.28 -18.80 -1.61
CA LYS A 36 -14.47 -18.88 -0.75
C LYS A 36 -14.88 -17.54 -0.17
N LEU A 37 -13.92 -16.63 0.02
CA LEU A 37 -14.15 -15.28 0.50
C LEU A 37 -14.33 -14.33 -0.67
N MET A 38 -15.27 -13.40 -0.53
CA MET A 38 -15.43 -12.27 -1.46
C MET A 38 -14.85 -11.02 -0.82
N TRP A 39 -14.07 -10.25 -1.57
CA TRP A 39 -13.58 -8.95 -1.10
C TRP A 39 -14.76 -8.10 -0.59
N PRO A 40 -14.64 -7.44 0.58
CA PRO A 40 -13.43 -7.19 1.35
C PRO A 40 -13.04 -8.27 2.37
N GLN A 41 -13.73 -9.41 2.43
CA GLN A 41 -13.35 -10.53 3.30
C GLN A 41 -12.02 -11.13 2.84
N ARG A 42 -11.09 -11.35 3.77
CA ARG A 42 -9.72 -11.80 3.48
C ARG A 42 -9.08 -12.54 4.65
N LYS A 43 -8.16 -13.45 4.33
CA LYS A 43 -7.15 -13.99 5.24
C LYS A 43 -5.84 -13.26 4.98
N PHE A 44 -5.36 -12.48 5.95
CA PHE A 44 -4.10 -11.75 5.81
C PHE A 44 -3.45 -11.51 7.18
N ASP A 45 -2.18 -11.16 7.17
CA ASP A 45 -1.52 -10.53 8.32
C ASP A 45 -1.33 -9.03 8.05
N LEU A 46 -1.02 -8.25 9.09
CA LEU A 46 -0.99 -6.79 8.95
C LEU A 46 0.09 -6.29 7.97
N CYS A 47 1.22 -6.98 7.84
CA CYS A 47 2.39 -6.46 7.13
C CYS A 47 2.77 -7.25 5.86
N GLY A 48 1.89 -8.14 5.37
CA GLY A 48 1.92 -8.71 4.02
C GLY A 48 2.52 -10.12 3.87
N GLU A 49 2.79 -10.83 4.96
CA GLU A 49 2.96 -12.29 4.94
C GLU A 49 1.61 -13.03 4.76
N PRO A 50 1.62 -14.27 4.26
CA PRO A 50 0.44 -15.14 4.30
C PRO A 50 -0.10 -15.29 5.72
N ALA A 51 -1.43 -15.35 5.87
CA ALA A 51 -2.12 -15.40 7.18
C ALA A 51 -1.80 -16.64 8.02
N ASP A 52 -1.35 -17.72 7.41
CA ASP A 52 -1.00 -19.01 8.03
C ASP A 52 0.52 -19.18 8.27
N LYS A 53 1.36 -18.32 7.67
CA LYS A 53 2.81 -18.42 7.79
C LYS A 53 3.34 -18.13 9.20
N ASP A 54 4.30 -18.93 9.65
CA ASP A 54 5.04 -18.69 10.89
C ASP A 54 6.55 -18.87 10.62
N PRO A 55 7.44 -17.94 11.03
CA PRO A 55 7.15 -16.67 11.70
C PRO A 55 6.55 -15.61 10.77
N LYS A 56 5.74 -14.71 11.35
CA LYS A 56 5.24 -13.47 10.71
C LYS A 56 6.34 -12.40 10.65
N ARG A 57 7.33 -12.63 9.78
CA ARG A 57 8.56 -11.84 9.69
C ARG A 57 8.35 -10.31 9.61
N TRP A 58 7.31 -9.87 8.90
CA TRP A 58 7.01 -8.45 8.70
C TRP A 58 6.24 -7.81 9.87
N ASN A 59 5.68 -8.61 10.78
CA ASN A 59 4.98 -8.09 11.96
C ASN A 59 5.91 -7.76 13.12
N TYR A 60 7.14 -8.28 13.13
CA TYR A 60 8.14 -7.84 14.12
C TYR A 60 8.44 -6.35 13.90
N PRO A 61 8.30 -5.51 14.94
CA PRO A 61 8.68 -4.11 14.85
C PRO A 61 10.16 -3.92 14.52
N ARG A 62 10.49 -2.84 13.79
CA ARG A 62 11.85 -2.31 13.69
C ARG A 62 11.93 -1.01 14.49
N THR A 63 13.15 -0.57 14.79
CA THR A 63 13.38 0.78 15.30
C THR A 63 12.77 1.79 14.33
N PRO A 64 12.02 2.81 14.82
CA PRO A 64 11.51 3.87 13.97
C PRO A 64 12.59 4.43 13.05
N SER A 65 12.35 4.32 11.75
CA SER A 65 13.31 4.77 10.73
C SER A 65 13.33 6.29 10.56
N GLU A 66 12.22 6.95 10.93
CA GLU A 66 12.02 8.38 10.75
C GLU A 66 11.21 8.95 11.92
N THR A 67 11.44 10.22 12.25
CA THR A 67 10.66 10.99 13.22
C THR A 67 9.93 12.13 12.53
N TYR A 68 8.63 12.23 12.77
CA TYR A 68 7.77 13.28 12.24
C TYR A 68 7.16 14.14 13.36
N VAL A 69 6.63 15.30 13.00
CA VAL A 69 5.88 16.20 13.87
C VAL A 69 4.39 16.02 13.64
N ALA A 70 3.59 16.01 14.71
CA ALA A 70 2.14 15.95 14.63
C ALA A 70 1.57 17.00 13.66
N GLY A 71 0.62 16.60 12.82
CA GLY A 71 0.03 17.48 11.83
C GLY A 71 0.88 17.77 10.58
N GLN A 72 2.14 17.34 10.48
CA GLN A 72 2.90 17.62 9.26
C GLN A 72 2.51 16.66 8.11
N PRO A 73 2.72 17.05 6.85
CA PRO A 73 2.65 16.12 5.72
C PRO A 73 3.78 15.09 5.84
N VAL A 74 3.46 13.80 5.68
CA VAL A 74 4.42 12.71 5.53
C VAL A 74 4.54 12.32 4.05
N PRO A 75 5.71 12.44 3.42
CA PRO A 75 5.93 11.97 2.06
C PRO A 75 6.02 10.44 2.06
N VAL A 76 5.16 9.80 1.27
CA VAL A 76 5.16 8.34 1.12
C VAL A 76 5.66 7.97 -0.28
N HIS A 77 6.82 7.33 -0.31
CA HIS A 77 7.50 6.86 -1.50
C HIS A 77 7.07 5.41 -1.80
N GLN A 78 6.50 5.19 -2.97
CA GLN A 78 5.91 3.91 -3.37
C GLN A 78 6.60 3.41 -4.64
N THR A 79 7.53 2.48 -4.48
CA THR A 79 8.29 1.86 -5.57
C THR A 79 7.50 0.69 -6.15
N ILE A 80 7.06 0.81 -7.41
CA ILE A 80 6.13 -0.13 -8.04
C ILE A 80 6.85 -0.92 -9.13
N THR A 81 7.02 -2.24 -8.92
CA THR A 81 7.73 -3.12 -9.87
C THR A 81 6.83 -3.67 -10.98
N ALA A 82 5.52 -3.75 -10.74
CA ALA A 82 4.50 -4.13 -11.71
C ALA A 82 3.26 -3.27 -11.48
N ASN A 83 2.79 -2.55 -12.51
CA ASN A 83 1.65 -1.64 -12.37
C ASN A 83 0.34 -2.40 -12.60
N HIS A 84 -0.29 -2.89 -11.53
CA HIS A 84 -1.60 -3.53 -11.56
C HIS A 84 -2.76 -2.53 -11.38
N GLU A 85 -2.52 -1.23 -11.58
CA GLU A 85 -3.46 -0.13 -11.29
C GLU A 85 -4.07 -0.26 -9.88
N GLY A 86 -5.30 0.22 -9.67
CA GLY A 86 -6.03 0.03 -8.41
C GLY A 86 -5.84 1.19 -7.42
N ARG A 87 -6.18 0.95 -6.15
CA ARG A 87 -6.23 1.98 -5.10
C ARG A 87 -5.33 1.66 -3.93
N MET A 88 -4.60 2.68 -3.50
CA MET A 88 -3.68 2.62 -2.36
C MET A 88 -4.20 3.49 -1.22
N MET A 89 -3.98 3.04 0.02
CA MET A 89 -4.35 3.75 1.24
C MET A 89 -3.21 3.68 2.25
N ILE A 90 -3.08 4.73 3.05
CA ILE A 90 -2.15 4.80 4.17
C ILE A 90 -2.95 4.85 5.46
N ARG A 91 -2.55 4.03 6.42
CA ARG A 91 -3.07 4.05 7.79
C ARG A 91 -1.95 4.35 8.76
N LEU A 92 -2.29 5.04 9.83
CA LEU A 92 -1.47 5.20 11.01
C LEU A 92 -2.03 4.32 12.11
N CYS A 93 -1.24 3.38 12.58
CA CYS A 93 -1.66 2.36 13.54
C CYS A 93 -0.79 2.41 14.81
N PRO A 94 -1.34 2.14 16.00
CA PRO A 94 -0.52 1.86 17.17
C PRO A 94 0.31 0.58 16.95
N LEU A 95 1.39 0.42 17.71
CA LEU A 95 2.32 -0.71 17.52
C LEU A 95 1.70 -2.08 17.76
N ASN A 96 0.64 -2.15 18.57
CA ASN A 96 -0.10 -3.38 18.88
C ASN A 96 -1.22 -3.69 17.89
N ALA A 97 -1.30 -2.98 16.77
CA ALA A 97 -2.24 -3.31 15.71
C ALA A 97 -1.92 -4.70 15.12
N THR A 98 -2.97 -5.44 14.79
CA THR A 98 -2.94 -6.78 14.18
C THR A 98 -3.99 -6.84 13.06
N SER A 99 -3.98 -7.88 12.23
CA SER A 99 -5.03 -8.06 11.22
C SER A 99 -6.44 -8.23 11.81
N GLU A 100 -6.57 -8.53 13.11
CA GLU A 100 -7.86 -8.68 13.80
C GLU A 100 -8.46 -7.36 14.28
N ASN A 101 -7.63 -6.36 14.63
CA ASN A 101 -8.11 -5.12 15.27
C ASN A 101 -7.79 -3.83 14.48
N TYR A 102 -7.03 -3.91 13.38
CA TYR A 102 -6.54 -2.73 12.68
C TYR A 102 -7.64 -1.77 12.19
N GLU A 103 -8.84 -2.27 11.86
CA GLU A 103 -9.96 -1.41 11.44
C GLU A 103 -10.45 -0.50 12.57
N GLU A 104 -10.31 -0.95 13.82
CA GLU A 104 -10.73 -0.22 15.01
C GLU A 104 -9.64 0.73 15.50
N VAL A 105 -8.38 0.29 15.46
CA VAL A 105 -7.28 1.01 16.12
C VAL A 105 -6.46 1.88 15.17
N CYS A 106 -6.55 1.65 13.85
CA CYS A 106 -5.80 2.45 12.88
C CYS A 106 -6.63 3.58 12.30
N GLN A 107 -6.00 4.73 12.11
CA GLN A 107 -6.57 5.88 11.43
C GLN A 107 -6.13 5.92 9.97
N ILE A 108 -7.07 6.03 9.02
CA ILE A 108 -6.72 6.27 7.61
C ILE A 108 -6.26 7.72 7.45
N LEU A 109 -5.10 7.91 6.81
CA LEU A 109 -4.55 9.23 6.57
C LEU A 109 -5.08 9.79 5.23
N PRO A 110 -5.64 11.01 5.20
CA PRO A 110 -6.00 11.66 3.96
C PRO A 110 -4.75 12.22 3.26
N ARG A 111 -4.80 12.29 1.93
CA ARG A 111 -3.80 13.01 1.13
C ARG A 111 -3.75 14.48 1.54
N ASN A 112 -2.55 15.00 1.72
CA ASN A 112 -2.32 16.37 2.13
C ASN A 112 -2.87 17.36 1.10
N GLY A 113 -3.56 18.41 1.55
CA GLY A 113 -4.17 19.43 0.68
C GLY A 113 -5.37 18.96 -0.15
N CYS A 114 -5.82 17.70 0.02
CA CYS A 114 -6.99 17.16 -0.66
C CYS A 114 -8.29 17.45 0.14
N LYS A 115 -9.40 17.69 -0.57
CA LYS A 115 -10.72 17.92 0.06
C LYS A 115 -11.76 16.93 -0.48
N GLY A 116 -12.45 16.23 0.43
CA GLY A 116 -13.53 15.29 0.10
C GLY A 116 -13.23 13.84 0.50
N PRO A 117 -14.22 12.94 0.36
CA PRO A 117 -14.09 11.55 0.80
C PRO A 117 -13.05 10.75 -0.01
N HIS A 118 -12.85 11.03 -1.29
CA HIS A 118 -11.81 10.39 -2.12
C HIS A 118 -10.36 10.64 -1.66
N CYS A 119 -10.14 11.53 -0.69
CA CYS A 119 -8.79 11.88 -0.25
C CYS A 119 -8.11 10.77 0.56
N ILE A 120 -8.86 9.80 1.05
CA ILE A 120 -8.34 8.68 1.87
C ILE A 120 -7.65 7.59 1.03
N HIS A 121 -7.84 7.63 -0.29
CA HIS A 121 -7.17 6.73 -1.22
C HIS A 121 -6.54 7.49 -2.38
N TRP A 122 -5.67 6.79 -3.08
CA TRP A 122 -5.06 7.24 -4.32
C TRP A 122 -5.16 6.15 -5.36
N THR A 123 -5.67 6.49 -6.54
CA THR A 123 -5.71 5.57 -7.67
C THR A 123 -4.38 5.63 -8.43
N LEU A 124 -3.69 4.49 -8.52
CA LEU A 124 -2.42 4.36 -9.25
C LEU A 124 -2.68 4.63 -10.75
N PRO A 125 -2.01 5.60 -11.39
CA PRO A 125 -2.16 5.85 -12.82
C PRO A 125 -1.73 4.63 -13.64
N PRO A 126 -2.37 4.39 -14.81
CA PRO A 126 -1.90 3.39 -15.76
C PRO A 126 -0.42 3.58 -16.08
N GLY A 127 0.29 2.46 -16.22
CA GLY A 127 1.69 2.48 -16.64
C GLY A 127 1.80 2.66 -18.15
N GLN A 128 2.87 3.33 -18.59
CA GLN A 128 3.28 3.40 -19.99
C GLN A 128 4.78 3.17 -20.14
N GLY A 129 5.24 2.94 -21.37
CA GLY A 129 6.64 2.62 -21.68
C GLY A 129 7.02 1.20 -21.26
N LEU A 130 8.25 0.78 -21.54
CA LEU A 130 8.78 -0.54 -21.18
C LEU A 130 10.27 -0.45 -20.82
N ASP A 131 10.68 -1.02 -19.68
CA ASP A 131 12.11 -1.18 -19.39
C ASP A 131 12.76 -2.26 -20.25
N LYS A 132 14.07 -2.49 -20.07
CA LYS A 132 14.81 -3.54 -20.78
C LYS A 132 14.27 -4.96 -20.54
N ARG A 133 13.51 -5.16 -19.47
CA ARG A 133 12.79 -6.40 -19.13
C ARG A 133 11.32 -6.36 -19.54
N LYS A 134 10.91 -5.37 -20.35
CA LYS A 134 9.54 -5.13 -20.82
C LYS A 134 8.52 -4.86 -19.70
N ARG A 135 8.91 -4.16 -18.65
CA ARG A 135 7.99 -3.72 -17.56
C ARG A 135 7.49 -2.29 -17.80
N PRO A 136 6.17 -2.00 -17.62
CA PRO A 136 5.65 -0.64 -17.67
C PRO A 136 6.43 0.30 -16.78
N LEU A 137 6.98 1.36 -17.37
CA LEU A 137 8.10 2.10 -16.79
C LEU A 137 7.71 3.38 -16.07
N ILE A 138 6.65 4.08 -16.48
CA ILE A 138 6.36 5.43 -15.95
C ILE A 138 4.85 5.70 -15.96
N PRO A 139 4.36 6.71 -15.23
CA PRO A 139 2.95 7.08 -15.27
C PRO A 139 2.52 7.48 -16.69
N ALA A 140 1.32 7.06 -17.11
CA ALA A 140 0.72 7.42 -18.40
C ALA A 140 0.50 8.93 -18.58
N TYR A 141 0.41 9.67 -17.47
CA TYR A 141 0.19 11.11 -17.46
C TYR A 141 0.83 11.75 -16.23
N GLN A 142 1.07 13.06 -16.30
CA GLN A 142 1.44 13.87 -15.15
C GLN A 142 0.18 14.47 -14.51
N HIS A 143 0.16 14.56 -13.18
CA HIS A 143 -0.93 15.21 -12.47
C HIS A 143 -0.42 15.81 -11.16
N ARG A 144 -0.97 16.96 -10.75
CA ARG A 144 -0.56 17.68 -9.53
C ARG A 144 -0.75 16.93 -8.21
N SER A 145 -1.50 15.82 -8.23
CA SER A 145 -1.82 15.05 -7.01
C SER A 145 -0.75 14.04 -6.61
N PHE A 146 0.29 13.86 -7.44
CA PHE A 146 1.43 13.01 -7.13
C PHE A 146 2.65 13.54 -7.89
N SER A 147 3.84 13.30 -7.35
CA SER A 147 5.08 13.37 -8.12
C SER A 147 5.64 11.96 -8.30
N TRP A 148 6.64 11.81 -9.15
CA TRP A 148 7.30 10.53 -9.34
C TRP A 148 8.74 10.75 -9.80
N TYR A 149 9.58 9.75 -9.56
CA TYR A 149 10.97 9.72 -10.03
C TYR A 149 11.39 8.27 -10.29
N VAL A 150 12.52 8.11 -10.98
CA VAL A 150 13.17 6.82 -11.18
C VAL A 150 14.09 6.57 -10.00
N PHE A 151 13.84 5.51 -9.22
CA PHE A 151 14.64 5.21 -8.05
C PHE A 151 16.07 4.84 -8.45
N GLN A 152 17.04 5.40 -7.76
CA GLN A 152 18.45 5.13 -7.97
C GLN A 152 18.97 4.40 -6.75
N SER A 153 19.38 3.15 -6.92
CA SER A 153 19.93 2.30 -5.87
C SER A 153 21.02 1.39 -6.44
N SER A 154 21.78 0.72 -5.56
CA SER A 154 22.76 -0.30 -5.96
C SER A 154 22.17 -1.71 -5.96
N ASP A 155 20.85 -1.84 -5.84
CA ASP A 155 20.13 -3.09 -5.64
C ASP A 155 19.16 -3.41 -6.79
N ASP A 156 18.36 -4.47 -6.65
CA ASP A 156 17.44 -4.92 -7.72
C ASP A 156 16.27 -3.94 -7.99
N PHE A 157 16.10 -2.93 -7.15
CA PHE A 157 15.11 -1.86 -7.29
C PHE A 157 15.67 -0.61 -7.98
N ASN A 158 16.92 -0.67 -8.46
CA ASN A 158 17.47 0.39 -9.29
C ASN A 158 16.65 0.55 -10.58
N GLU A 159 16.45 1.79 -10.99
CA GLU A 159 15.63 2.18 -12.13
C GLU A 159 14.13 1.84 -11.99
N VAL A 160 13.64 1.52 -10.78
CA VAL A 160 12.22 1.23 -10.57
C VAL A 160 11.43 2.53 -10.32
N PRO A 161 10.24 2.70 -10.92
CA PRO A 161 9.44 3.92 -10.78
C PRO A 161 8.92 4.06 -9.36
N THR A 162 9.12 5.25 -8.79
CA THR A 162 8.70 5.56 -7.42
C THR A 162 7.77 6.76 -7.43
N TYR A 163 6.57 6.55 -6.94
CA TYR A 163 5.52 7.55 -6.80
C TYR A 163 5.59 8.17 -5.41
N VAL A 164 5.41 9.49 -5.33
CA VAL A 164 5.43 10.22 -4.06
C VAL A 164 4.10 10.93 -3.87
N LEU A 165 3.50 10.67 -2.71
CA LEU A 165 2.30 11.34 -2.25
C LEU A 165 2.47 11.76 -0.80
N ASP A 166 2.03 12.98 -0.51
CA ASP A 166 2.02 13.49 0.86
C ASP A 166 0.69 13.13 1.53
N TYR A 167 0.77 12.58 2.73
CA TYR A 167 -0.40 12.29 3.59
C TYR A 167 -0.35 13.16 4.84
N LYS A 168 -1.50 13.67 5.28
CA LYS A 168 -1.57 14.55 6.46
C LYS A 168 -1.60 13.70 7.73
N LEU A 169 -0.57 13.83 8.57
CA LEU A 169 -0.61 13.26 9.92
C LEU A 169 -1.70 13.95 10.76
N PRO A 170 -2.33 13.25 11.73
CA PRO A 170 -3.33 13.86 12.58
C PRO A 170 -2.72 14.96 13.46
N ASP A 171 -3.45 16.05 13.66
CA ASP A 171 -3.04 17.10 14.58
C ASP A 171 -3.12 16.58 16.03
N GLY A 172 -2.14 16.90 16.85
CA GLY A 172 -2.10 16.51 18.27
C GLY A 172 -1.84 15.02 18.55
N PHE A 173 -1.71 14.16 17.53
CA PHE A 173 -1.35 12.76 17.70
C PHE A 173 0.16 12.59 17.83
N THR A 174 0.62 11.91 18.87
CA THR A 174 2.03 11.58 19.10
C THR A 174 2.19 10.08 19.34
N CYS A 175 3.34 9.54 18.96
CA CYS A 175 3.66 8.14 19.16
C CYS A 175 5.18 8.00 19.31
N GLU A 176 5.65 7.23 20.28
CA GLU A 176 7.08 6.88 20.36
C GLU A 176 7.44 5.82 19.32
N HIS A 177 6.49 4.94 19.02
CA HIS A 177 6.63 3.89 18.02
C HIS A 177 5.24 3.55 17.47
N CYS A 178 4.99 3.91 16.22
CA CYS A 178 3.77 3.56 15.51
C CYS A 178 4.05 3.07 14.09
N ILE A 179 3.04 2.45 13.50
CA ILE A 179 3.14 1.80 12.19
C ILE A 179 2.47 2.70 11.15
N LEU A 180 3.22 3.04 10.11
CA LEU A 180 2.68 3.51 8.85
C LEU A 180 2.36 2.28 7.99
N HIS A 181 1.08 1.97 7.86
CA HIS A 181 0.58 0.79 7.17
C HIS A 181 0.08 1.17 5.77
N TRP A 182 0.79 0.70 4.75
CA TRP A 182 0.43 0.83 3.35
C TRP A 182 -0.38 -0.37 2.89
N TYR A 183 -1.48 -0.11 2.20
CA TYR A 183 -2.33 -1.14 1.60
C TYR A 183 -2.64 -0.77 0.15
N TRP A 184 -2.52 -1.75 -0.74
CA TRP A 184 -2.85 -1.63 -2.14
C TRP A 184 -3.85 -2.70 -2.57
N LEU A 185 -5.02 -2.26 -3.01
CA LEU A 185 -6.00 -3.07 -3.73
C LEU A 185 -5.73 -2.92 -5.23
N THR A 186 -5.30 -3.97 -5.93
CA THR A 186 -5.03 -3.88 -7.36
C THR A 186 -6.30 -3.75 -8.20
N GLY A 187 -6.14 -3.32 -9.46
CA GLY A 187 -7.22 -3.07 -10.40
C GLY A 187 -7.20 -3.97 -11.65
N ASN A 188 -6.37 -5.01 -11.69
CA ASN A 188 -6.12 -5.83 -12.88
C ASN A 188 -7.04 -7.06 -13.02
N THR A 189 -7.78 -7.43 -11.97
CA THR A 189 -8.74 -8.57 -11.99
C THR A 189 -10.19 -8.12 -11.84
N CYS A 190 -10.40 -7.13 -10.98
CA CYS A 190 -11.66 -6.41 -10.77
C CYS A 190 -11.30 -4.95 -10.50
N ASN A 191 -12.27 -4.05 -10.65
CA ASN A 191 -12.05 -2.63 -10.35
C ASN A 191 -12.32 -2.37 -8.86
N PRO A 192 -11.50 -1.56 -8.19
CA PRO A 192 -11.89 -0.98 -6.90
C PRO A 192 -13.26 -0.32 -7.00
N SER A 193 -14.07 -0.41 -5.94
CA SER A 193 -15.44 0.12 -5.92
C SER A 193 -15.49 1.56 -6.43
N CYS A 194 -16.47 1.88 -7.26
CA CYS A 194 -16.69 3.23 -7.79
C CYS A 194 -16.58 4.32 -6.70
N ASP A 195 -15.81 5.38 -6.98
CA ASP A 195 -15.81 6.60 -6.20
C ASP A 195 -15.94 7.79 -7.16
N GLN A 196 -17.17 8.26 -7.33
CA GLN A 196 -17.48 9.38 -8.22
C GLN A 196 -16.87 10.71 -7.74
N SER A 197 -16.44 10.77 -6.48
CA SER A 197 -15.79 11.96 -5.93
C SER A 197 -14.30 12.02 -6.28
N ASP A 198 -13.69 10.94 -6.79
CA ASP A 198 -12.30 10.93 -7.26
C ASP A 198 -12.21 11.71 -8.60
N PRO A 199 -11.60 12.90 -8.62
CA PRO A 199 -11.52 13.72 -9.83
C PRO A 199 -10.63 13.11 -10.92
N LEU A 200 -9.77 12.14 -10.58
CA LEU A 200 -8.95 11.43 -11.55
C LEU A 200 -9.71 10.31 -12.24
N TYR A 201 -10.70 9.73 -11.55
CA TYR A 201 -11.48 8.60 -12.04
C TYR A 201 -12.97 8.74 -11.73
N PRO A 202 -13.62 9.85 -12.13
CA PRO A 202 -15.02 10.11 -11.79
C PRO A 202 -15.97 9.17 -12.54
N ASN A 203 -15.50 8.66 -13.68
CA ASN A 203 -16.26 7.81 -14.57
C ASN A 203 -16.15 6.37 -14.12
N CYS A 204 -17.11 5.95 -13.30
CA CYS A 204 -17.35 4.58 -12.85
C CYS A 204 -17.82 3.63 -13.97
N ASN A 205 -17.21 3.74 -15.15
CA ASN A 205 -17.57 3.00 -16.34
C ASN A 205 -16.56 1.89 -16.68
N ARG A 206 -15.76 1.44 -15.70
CA ARG A 206 -14.83 0.30 -15.88
C ARG A 206 -15.59 -1.05 -15.88
N LYS A 207 -16.62 -1.20 -16.71
CA LYS A 207 -17.55 -2.35 -16.65
C LYS A 207 -16.97 -3.69 -17.13
N SER A 208 -15.88 -3.69 -17.90
CA SER A 208 -15.37 -4.92 -18.53
C SER A 208 -15.00 -6.00 -17.51
N MET A 209 -14.42 -5.62 -16.37
CA MET A 209 -14.03 -6.56 -15.31
C MET A 209 -15.08 -6.67 -14.17
N GLY A 210 -15.93 -5.67 -13.97
CA GLY A 210 -16.80 -5.55 -12.78
C GLY A 210 -16.05 -4.94 -11.59
N TYR A 211 -16.76 -4.65 -10.49
CA TYR A 211 -16.17 -4.19 -9.23
C TYR A 211 -15.76 -5.36 -8.31
N CYS A 212 -14.72 -5.15 -7.53
CA CYS A 212 -14.30 -6.11 -6.51
C CYS A 212 -15.40 -6.28 -5.46
N GLY A 213 -15.70 -7.53 -5.10
CA GLY A 213 -16.78 -7.86 -4.17
C GLY A 213 -18.17 -7.96 -4.80
N GLU A 214 -18.30 -7.83 -6.13
CA GLU A 214 -19.57 -8.12 -6.81
C GLU A 214 -19.92 -9.61 -6.69
N SER A 215 -21.06 -9.91 -6.07
CA SER A 215 -21.54 -11.29 -5.88
C SER A 215 -21.86 -12.02 -7.19
N SER A 216 -22.08 -11.28 -8.29
CA SER A 216 -22.28 -11.84 -9.63
C SER A 216 -20.98 -12.36 -10.27
N LYS A 217 -19.82 -12.09 -9.66
CA LYS A 217 -18.49 -12.47 -10.15
C LYS A 217 -17.56 -12.92 -9.00
N PRO A 218 -17.92 -13.99 -8.27
CA PRO A 218 -17.19 -14.45 -7.09
C PRO A 218 -15.76 -14.93 -7.41
N ASP A 219 -15.48 -15.28 -8.67
CA ASP A 219 -14.15 -15.66 -9.17
C ASP A 219 -13.18 -14.48 -9.32
N LYS A 220 -13.66 -13.24 -9.19
CA LYS A 220 -12.88 -12.00 -9.40
C LYS A 220 -12.30 -11.42 -8.11
N TYR A 221 -11.57 -12.24 -7.35
CA TYR A 221 -10.85 -11.75 -6.18
C TYR A 221 -9.60 -10.93 -6.60
N PRO A 222 -9.42 -9.70 -6.09
CA PRO A 222 -8.28 -8.84 -6.43
C PRO A 222 -6.97 -9.37 -5.83
N GLU A 223 -5.83 -8.96 -6.40
CA GLU A 223 -4.59 -9.01 -5.64
C GLU A 223 -4.56 -7.86 -4.63
N GLU A 224 -4.00 -8.13 -3.46
CA GLU A 224 -3.85 -7.15 -2.38
C GLU A 224 -2.39 -7.17 -1.91
N PHE A 225 -1.85 -6.01 -1.55
CA PHE A 225 -0.51 -5.91 -0.94
C PHE A 225 -0.57 -5.08 0.34
N TRP A 226 0.27 -5.45 1.30
CA TRP A 226 0.44 -4.76 2.56
C TRP A 226 1.90 -4.51 2.86
N SER A 227 2.18 -3.44 3.59
CA SER A 227 3.52 -3.14 4.05
C SER A 227 3.47 -2.24 5.28
N CYS A 228 4.43 -2.42 6.17
CA CYS A 228 4.53 -1.67 7.42
C CYS A 228 5.86 -0.94 7.47
N SER A 229 5.84 0.31 7.93
CA SER A 229 7.03 1.08 8.30
C SER A 229 6.91 1.57 9.73
N ASP A 230 7.99 1.50 10.50
CA ASP A 230 8.02 2.02 11.86
C ASP A 230 8.45 3.49 11.86
N ILE A 231 7.66 4.34 12.52
CA ILE A 231 7.87 5.79 12.62
C ILE A 231 7.65 6.27 14.05
N LYS A 232 8.21 7.44 14.36
CA LYS A 232 7.95 8.21 15.58
C LYS A 232 7.24 9.50 15.23
N ILE A 233 6.32 9.96 16.07
CA ILE A 233 5.61 11.24 15.91
C ILE A 233 5.72 12.02 17.21
N VAL A 234 6.34 13.21 17.16
CA VAL A 234 6.51 14.13 18.28
C VAL A 234 5.53 15.29 18.20
N ALA A 235 5.36 16.02 19.31
CA ALA A 235 4.58 17.24 19.34
C ALA A 235 5.19 18.33 18.43
N LYS A 236 4.36 19.30 18.05
CA LYS A 236 4.76 20.49 17.29
C LYS A 236 5.55 21.48 18.13
#